data_AF-A0A9X7YE14-F1
#
_entry.id   AF-A0A9X7YE14-F1
#
_cell.length_a   1.000
_cell.length_b   1.000
_cell.length_c   1.000
_cell.angle_alpha   90.00
_cell.angle_beta   90.00
_cell.angle_gamma   90.00
#
_symmetry.space_group_name_H-M   'P 1'
#
loop_
_entity.id
_entity.type
_entity.pdbx_description
1 polymer ?
#
loop_
_entity_poly.entity_id
_entity_poly.type
_entity_poly.pdbx_seq_one_letter_code
_entity_poly.pdbx_strand_id
1 'polypeptide(L)'
;MTSTKISHQERNAARQRDEIRAKVARTVWGVRREIERSRDPITGRSRYVADKGNGVRECRFSRAEFLRRADIDKNTLKKPYHASSLRAVDRLVRWVKERCDKRAPQVSALTRTKGIANPPNSLSARLRIELDELAEKFGTLEFELIELGRTVRALRANLDCKNRENNELISQNIQLKELIVSLRPISTSDKVNAANIRLDND
;
A
#
# COMPACT_ATOMS: atom_id res chain seq x y z
N MET A 1 38.27 32.99 25.15
CA MET A 1 37.40 33.04 23.95
C MET A 1 36.95 31.62 23.59
N THR A 2 35.83 31.14 24.14
CA THR A 2 35.30 29.77 23.95
C THR A 2 33.91 29.80 23.30
N SER A 3 33.73 30.65 22.29
CA SER A 3 32.38 31.04 21.80
C SER A 3 31.96 30.46 20.45
N THR A 4 32.78 29.70 19.74
CA THR A 4 32.47 29.29 18.34
C THR A 4 32.26 27.79 18.17
N LYS A 5 32.46 27.00 19.23
CA LYS A 5 32.19 25.55 19.29
C LYS A 5 30.92 25.21 20.08
N ILE A 6 29.92 26.08 20.03
CA ILE A 6 28.48 25.70 20.08
C ILE A 6 28.14 25.09 18.68
N SER A 7 29.07 24.27 18.17
CA SER A 7 29.06 22.82 18.03
C SER A 7 28.10 22.39 16.93
N HIS A 8 28.67 22.06 15.76
CA HIS A 8 27.96 21.41 14.66
C HIS A 8 27.10 20.22 15.13
N GLN A 9 27.45 19.58 16.25
CA GLN A 9 26.66 18.51 16.86
C GLN A 9 25.30 18.99 17.40
N GLU A 10 25.21 20.18 17.98
CA GLU A 10 23.95 20.74 18.48
C GLU A 10 23.03 21.14 17.34
N ARG A 11 23.58 21.71 16.26
CA ARG A 11 22.83 22.01 15.02
C ARG A 11 22.32 20.72 14.35
N ASN A 12 23.15 19.68 14.28
CA ASN A 12 22.75 18.39 13.73
C ASN A 12 21.68 17.70 14.60
N ALA A 13 21.81 17.77 15.93
CA ALA A 13 20.83 17.23 16.87
C ALA A 13 19.50 17.98 16.80
N ALA A 14 19.52 19.31 16.68
CA ALA A 14 18.31 20.12 16.47
C ALA A 14 17.61 19.76 15.15
N ARG A 15 18.37 19.65 14.06
CA ARG A 15 17.84 19.25 12.74
C ARG A 15 17.18 17.87 12.78
N GLN A 16 17.82 16.88 13.43
CA GLN A 16 17.22 15.55 13.63
C GLN A 16 15.93 15.61 14.45
N ARG A 17 15.86 16.48 15.47
CA ARG A 17 14.64 16.66 16.27
C ARG A 17 13.49 17.19 15.42
N ASP A 18 13.77 18.19 14.59
CA ASP A 18 12.77 18.81 13.73
C ASP A 18 12.29 17.85 12.63
N GLU A 19 13.20 17.07 12.05
CA GLU A 19 12.84 16.04 11.07
C GLU A 19 11.90 15.00 11.67
N ILE A 20 12.23 14.48 12.85
CA ILE A 20 11.38 13.51 13.56
C ILE A 20 10.04 14.15 13.94
N ARG A 21 10.02 15.41 14.40
CA ARG A 21 8.79 16.13 14.70
C ARG A 21 7.91 16.28 13.45
N ALA A 22 8.50 16.60 12.30
CA ALA A 22 7.79 16.71 11.03
C ALA A 22 7.24 15.36 10.55
N LYS A 23 8.02 14.27 10.65
CA LYS A 23 7.55 12.90 10.37
C LYS A 23 6.35 12.56 11.26
N VAL A 24 6.48 12.77 12.57
CA VAL A 24 5.40 12.50 13.54
C VAL A 24 4.14 13.31 13.20
N ALA A 25 4.26 14.62 12.95
CA ALA A 25 3.13 15.48 12.63
C ALA A 25 2.41 15.04 11.34
N ARG A 26 3.16 14.75 10.28
CA ARG A 26 2.60 14.26 9.01
C ARG A 26 1.85 12.93 9.19
N THR A 27 2.45 11.97 9.91
CA THR A 27 1.81 10.68 10.14
C THR A 27 0.57 10.81 11.03
N VAL A 28 0.62 11.64 12.07
CA VAL A 28 -0.56 11.92 12.92
C VAL A 28 -1.73 12.43 12.08
N TRP A 29 -1.47 13.42 11.23
CA TRP A 29 -2.50 13.99 10.39
C TRP A 29 -3.01 13.01 9.32
N GLY A 30 -2.12 12.23 8.71
CA GLY A 30 -2.49 11.18 7.76
C GLY A 30 -3.43 10.14 8.37
N VAL A 31 -3.12 9.65 9.58
CA VAL A 31 -3.94 8.66 10.30
C VAL A 31 -5.31 9.25 10.67
N ARG A 32 -5.36 10.50 11.16
CA ARG A 32 -6.64 11.16 11.49
C ARG A 32 -7.55 11.27 10.28
N ARG A 33 -7.00 11.75 9.16
CA ARG A 33 -7.71 11.88 7.90
C ARG A 33 -8.24 10.53 7.39
N GLU A 34 -7.45 9.48 7.49
CA GLU A 34 -7.86 8.12 7.10
C GLU A 34 -9.05 7.63 7.93
N ILE A 35 -8.99 7.82 9.25
CA ILE A 35 -10.07 7.44 10.17
C ILE A 35 -11.32 8.28 9.95
N GLU A 36 -11.19 9.57 9.70
CA GLU A 36 -12.32 10.44 9.36
C GLU A 36 -12.96 10.07 8.02
N ARG A 37 -12.17 9.70 7.01
CA ARG A 37 -12.67 9.22 5.72
C ARG A 37 -13.32 7.84 5.79
N SER A 38 -12.86 6.99 6.71
CA SER A 38 -13.46 5.68 6.99
C SER A 38 -14.74 5.75 7.83
N ARG A 39 -15.21 6.96 8.16
CA ARG A 39 -16.38 7.15 8.99
C ARG A 39 -17.63 6.76 8.19
N ASP A 40 -18.35 5.79 8.72
CA ASP A 40 -19.65 5.39 8.20
C ASP A 40 -20.63 6.59 8.33
N PRO A 41 -21.27 7.02 7.23
CA PRO A 41 -22.18 8.17 7.25
C PRO A 41 -23.46 7.92 8.05
N ILE A 42 -23.86 6.66 8.23
CA ILE A 42 -25.08 6.24 8.92
C ILE A 42 -24.79 6.03 10.40
N THR A 43 -23.78 5.22 10.75
CA THR A 43 -23.49 4.89 12.16
C THR A 43 -22.56 5.88 12.84
N GLY A 44 -21.86 6.72 12.07
CA GLY A 44 -20.88 7.69 12.56
C GLY A 44 -19.62 7.05 13.14
N ARG A 45 -19.46 5.72 13.04
CA ARG A 45 -18.32 4.93 13.55
C ARG A 45 -17.19 4.94 12.52
N SER A 46 -15.93 4.95 12.98
CA SER A 46 -14.74 4.92 12.11
C SER A 46 -14.01 3.58 12.24
N ARG A 47 -13.30 3.16 11.19
CA ARG A 47 -12.55 1.90 11.17
C ARG A 47 -11.09 2.15 10.86
N TYR A 48 -10.21 1.42 11.54
CA TYR A 48 -8.79 1.40 11.20
C TYR A 48 -8.45 0.07 10.55
N VAL A 49 -8.07 0.10 9.26
CA VAL A 49 -7.65 -1.07 8.49
C VAL A 49 -6.17 -0.90 8.14
N ALA A 50 -5.29 -1.75 8.71
CA ALA A 50 -3.88 -1.74 8.37
C ALA A 50 -3.54 -2.85 7.37
N ASP A 51 -2.97 -2.48 6.22
CA ASP A 51 -2.32 -3.42 5.32
C ASP A 51 -0.87 -3.70 5.82
N LYS A 52 -0.60 -4.95 6.21
CA LYS A 52 0.70 -5.43 6.70
C LYS A 52 1.40 -6.41 5.76
N GLY A 53 0.94 -6.57 4.51
CA GLY A 53 1.57 -7.48 3.53
C GLY A 53 1.30 -8.98 3.74
N ASN A 54 0.91 -9.42 4.94
CA ASN A 54 0.62 -10.83 5.28
C ASN A 54 -0.88 -11.15 5.38
N GLY A 55 -1.73 -10.45 4.61
CA GLY A 55 -3.18 -10.53 4.72
C GLY A 55 -3.79 -9.40 5.55
N VAL A 56 -5.09 -9.14 5.40
CA VAL A 56 -5.81 -8.14 6.22
C VAL A 56 -6.12 -8.79 7.56
N ARG A 57 -5.40 -8.40 8.61
CA ARG A 57 -5.72 -8.79 9.99
C ARG A 57 -6.24 -7.57 10.73
N GLU A 58 -7.26 -7.74 11.58
CA GLU A 58 -7.65 -6.72 12.56
C GLU A 58 -6.43 -6.36 13.42
N CYS A 59 -5.76 -5.28 13.05
CA CYS A 59 -4.62 -4.77 13.80
C CYS A 59 -5.10 -3.55 14.56
N ARG A 60 -5.20 -3.66 15.88
CA ARG A 60 -5.32 -2.49 16.75
C ARG A 60 -4.23 -1.49 16.39
N PHE A 61 -4.61 -0.24 16.14
CA PHE A 61 -3.63 0.80 15.93
C PHE A 61 -2.72 0.89 17.16
N SER A 62 -1.43 0.69 16.96
CA SER A 62 -0.45 0.59 18.02
C SER A 62 0.70 1.53 17.75
N ARG A 63 1.50 1.80 18.78
CA ARG A 63 2.72 2.60 18.63
C ARG A 63 3.70 2.00 17.61
N ALA A 64 3.81 0.68 17.55
CA ALA A 64 4.65 0.00 16.56
C ALA A 64 4.16 0.27 15.13
N GLU A 65 2.85 0.25 14.91
CA GLU A 65 2.26 0.55 13.60
C GLU A 65 2.47 2.02 13.21
N PHE A 66 2.33 2.95 14.17
CA PHE A 66 2.64 4.35 13.94
C PHE A 66 4.09 4.54 13.50
N LEU A 67 5.04 3.94 14.22
CA LEU A 67 6.48 4.06 13.94
C LEU A 67 6.85 3.49 12.57
N ARG A 68 6.24 2.36 12.20
CA ARG A 68 6.39 1.76 10.85
C ARG A 68 5.91 2.72 9.77
N ARG A 69 4.71 3.31 9.92
CA ARG A 69 4.15 4.26 8.96
C ARG A 69 4.92 5.57 8.87
N ALA A 70 5.51 6.01 9.98
CA ALA A 70 6.30 7.23 10.04
C ALA A 70 7.74 7.05 9.54
N ASP A 71 8.16 5.81 9.26
CA ASP A 71 9.55 5.46 8.95
C ASP A 71 10.51 6.01 10.03
N ILE A 72 10.22 5.64 11.28
CA ILE A 72 10.99 6.02 12.48
C ILE A 72 11.42 4.75 13.20
N ASP A 73 12.72 4.63 13.48
CA ASP A 73 13.25 3.51 14.26
C ASP A 73 12.63 3.42 15.67
N LYS A 74 12.42 2.19 16.16
CA LYS A 74 11.77 1.87 17.44
C LYS A 74 12.40 2.54 18.66
N ASN A 75 13.69 2.85 18.61
CA ASN A 75 14.44 3.46 19.70
C ASN A 75 14.54 4.99 19.58
N THR A 76 14.21 5.58 18.43
CA THR A 76 14.33 7.03 18.20
C THR A 76 13.50 7.82 19.20
N LEU A 77 12.22 7.48 19.38
CA LEU A 77 11.33 8.19 20.31
C LEU A 77 11.52 7.81 21.79
N LYS A 78 12.44 6.89 22.13
CA LYS A 78 12.75 6.55 23.54
C LYS A 78 13.72 7.55 24.17
N LYS A 79 14.40 8.35 23.34
CA LYS A 79 15.36 9.35 23.83
C LYS A 79 14.62 10.50 24.54
N PRO A 80 15.16 11.05 25.65
CA PRO A 80 14.46 12.01 26.51
C PRO A 80 13.96 13.26 25.75
N TYR A 81 14.75 13.75 24.79
CA TYR A 81 14.45 14.95 24.02
C TYR A 81 13.32 14.77 22.98
N HIS A 82 12.76 13.57 22.81
CA HIS A 82 11.59 13.30 21.98
C HIS A 82 10.31 13.07 22.81
N ALA A 83 10.30 13.35 24.11
CA ALA A 83 9.15 13.13 24.99
C ALA A 83 7.85 13.79 24.51
N SER A 84 7.92 14.96 23.84
CA SER A 84 6.75 15.61 23.25
C SER A 84 6.18 14.83 22.07
N SER A 85 7.04 14.38 21.16
CA SER A 85 6.67 13.57 20.00
C SER A 85 6.07 12.25 20.44
N LEU A 86 6.66 11.63 21.47
CA LEU A 86 6.12 10.43 22.09
C LEU A 86 4.70 10.65 22.62
N ARG A 87 4.49 11.69 23.45
CA ARG A 87 3.15 12.01 23.96
C ARG A 87 2.12 12.23 22.83
N ALA A 88 2.53 12.81 21.70
CA ALA A 88 1.66 12.97 20.54
C ALA A 88 1.25 11.62 19.92
N VAL A 89 2.19 10.68 19.80
CA VAL A 89 1.90 9.31 19.33
C VAL A 89 0.94 8.60 20.28
N ASP A 90 1.18 8.67 21.59
CA ASP A 90 0.33 8.00 22.58
C ASP A 90 -1.09 8.59 22.61
N ARG A 91 -1.22 9.92 22.46
CA ARG A 91 -2.52 10.60 22.31
C ARG A 91 -3.24 10.15 21.05
N LEU A 92 -2.53 10.00 19.93
CA LEU A 92 -3.14 9.49 18.70
C LEU A 92 -3.62 8.05 18.90
N VAL A 93 -2.80 7.16 19.46
CA VAL A 93 -3.18 5.77 19.71
C VAL A 93 -4.44 5.69 20.57
N ARG A 94 -4.52 6.49 21.64
CA ARG A 94 -5.73 6.58 22.47
C ARG A 94 -6.93 7.10 21.68
N TRP A 95 -6.76 8.16 20.90
CA TRP A 95 -7.82 8.74 20.08
C TRP A 95 -8.36 7.74 19.03
N VAL A 96 -7.46 7.00 18.37
CA VAL A 96 -7.86 5.95 17.42
C VAL A 96 -8.63 4.85 18.13
N LYS A 97 -8.16 4.40 19.30
CA LYS A 97 -8.89 3.46 20.14
C LYS A 97 -10.28 3.97 20.47
N GLU A 98 -10.44 5.15 21.04
CA GLU A 98 -11.76 5.71 21.39
C GLU A 98 -12.71 5.82 20.17
N ARG A 99 -12.18 6.15 18.99
CA ARG A 99 -12.96 6.30 17.75
C ARG A 99 -13.31 4.97 17.07
N CYS A 100 -12.49 3.94 17.25
CA CYS A 100 -12.60 2.65 16.57
C CYS A 100 -13.00 1.47 17.50
N ASP A 101 -12.90 1.61 18.84
CA ASP A 101 -13.12 0.53 19.84
C ASP A 101 -14.59 0.25 20.16
N LYS A 102 -15.56 0.98 19.58
CA LYS A 102 -16.98 0.57 19.66
C LYS A 102 -17.30 -0.54 18.65
N ARG A 103 -16.51 -1.61 18.65
CA ARG A 103 -16.87 -2.87 17.97
C ARG A 103 -17.46 -3.83 18.99
N ALA A 104 -18.66 -4.31 18.68
CA ALA A 104 -19.10 -5.63 19.13
C ALA A 104 -18.05 -6.66 18.65
N PRO A 105 -17.71 -7.67 19.46
CA PRO A 105 -16.69 -8.65 19.11
C PRO A 105 -17.04 -9.31 17.76
N GLN A 106 -16.08 -9.32 16.82
CA GLN A 106 -16.18 -10.16 15.63
C GLN A 106 -16.28 -11.62 16.08
N VAL A 107 -17.47 -12.20 15.97
CA VAL A 107 -17.59 -13.64 15.86
C VAL A 107 -17.10 -13.97 14.45
N SER A 108 -16.08 -14.83 14.33
CA SER A 108 -15.59 -15.29 13.04
C SER A 108 -16.77 -15.71 12.16
N ALA A 109 -16.80 -15.26 10.92
CA ALA A 109 -17.88 -15.47 9.95
C ALA A 109 -18.14 -16.96 9.56
N LEU A 110 -17.63 -17.92 10.32
CA LEU A 110 -17.86 -19.35 10.16
C LEU A 110 -18.65 -20.00 11.30
N THR A 111 -18.95 -19.28 12.39
CA THR A 111 -19.88 -19.77 13.40
C THR A 111 -21.24 -19.11 13.23
N ARG A 112 -22.05 -19.79 12.41
CA ARG A 112 -23.52 -19.84 12.47
C ARG A 112 -24.23 -18.51 12.70
N THR A 113 -24.95 -18.10 11.66
CA THR A 113 -26.34 -17.65 11.72
C THR A 113 -27.18 -18.51 12.68
N LYS A 114 -27.02 -18.33 14.00
CA LYS A 114 -28.12 -18.56 14.92
C LYS A 114 -28.80 -17.21 15.03
N GLY A 115 -29.91 -17.06 14.30
CA GLY A 115 -30.84 -15.98 14.58
C GLY A 115 -31.07 -15.90 16.09
N ILE A 116 -31.01 -14.70 16.64
CA ILE A 116 -31.17 -14.47 18.08
C ILE A 116 -32.53 -15.07 18.46
N ALA A 117 -32.52 -16.14 19.25
CA ALA A 117 -33.72 -16.93 19.56
C ALA A 117 -34.82 -16.12 20.26
N ASN A 118 -34.50 -14.91 20.75
CA ASN A 118 -35.44 -13.96 21.33
C ASN A 118 -35.07 -12.52 20.90
N PRO A 119 -35.68 -11.96 19.84
CA PRO A 119 -35.43 -10.58 19.45
C PRO A 119 -35.91 -9.62 20.56
N PRO A 120 -35.14 -8.59 20.94
CA PRO A 120 -35.49 -7.69 22.02
C PRO A 120 -36.82 -6.95 21.74
N ASN A 121 -37.63 -6.74 22.77
CA ASN A 121 -39.00 -6.20 22.62
C ASN A 121 -39.05 -4.74 22.15
N SER A 122 -37.97 -3.97 22.34
CA SER A 122 -37.92 -2.57 21.90
C SER A 122 -37.42 -2.43 20.47
N LEU A 123 -38.13 -1.63 19.67
CA LEU A 123 -37.82 -1.32 18.28
C LEU A 123 -36.40 -0.72 18.12
N SER A 124 -35.95 0.08 19.08
CA SER A 124 -34.59 0.65 19.12
C SER A 124 -33.48 -0.39 19.29
N ALA A 125 -33.73 -1.46 20.03
CA ALA A 125 -32.76 -2.55 20.20
C ALA A 125 -32.70 -3.45 18.97
N ARG A 126 -33.84 -3.70 18.30
CA ARG A 126 -33.89 -4.43 17.03
C ARG A 126 -33.12 -3.70 15.93
N LEU A 127 -33.36 -2.39 15.77
CA LEU A 127 -32.63 -1.55 14.81
C LEU A 127 -31.11 -1.53 15.07
N ARG A 128 -30.66 -1.54 16.33
CA ARG A 128 -29.23 -1.60 16.64
C ARG A 128 -28.60 -2.91 16.19
N ILE A 129 -29.29 -4.04 16.39
CA ILE A 129 -28.82 -5.36 15.95
C ILE A 129 -28.73 -5.39 14.42
N GLU A 130 -29.78 -4.95 13.71
CA GLU A 130 -29.77 -4.91 12.24
C GLU A 130 -28.66 -3.99 11.69
N LEU A 131 -28.42 -2.85 12.34
CA LEU A 131 -27.32 -1.95 11.98
C LEU A 131 -25.94 -2.57 12.24
N ASP A 132 -25.78 -3.31 13.33
CA ASP A 132 -24.52 -4.00 13.64
C ASP A 132 -24.29 -5.15 12.64
N GLU A 133 -25.32 -5.93 12.28
CA GLU A 133 -25.24 -6.95 11.22
C GLU A 133 -24.92 -6.35 9.85
N LEU A 134 -25.51 -5.19 9.51
CA LEU A 134 -25.21 -4.48 8.29
C LEU A 134 -23.76 -3.96 8.29
N ALA A 135 -23.30 -3.42 9.42
CA ALA A 135 -21.93 -2.98 9.58
C ALA A 135 -20.94 -4.16 9.44
N GLU A 136 -21.27 -5.34 9.94
CA GLU A 136 -20.48 -6.56 9.73
C GLU A 136 -20.40 -6.94 8.25
N LYS A 137 -21.53 -6.95 7.53
CA LYS A 137 -21.57 -7.20 6.08
C LYS A 137 -20.76 -6.16 5.29
N PHE A 138 -20.83 -4.89 5.66
CA PHE A 138 -19.97 -3.88 5.05
C PHE A 138 -18.49 -4.16 5.34
N GLY A 139 -18.16 -4.66 6.53
CA GLY A 139 -16.79 -5.04 6.88
C GLY A 139 -16.26 -6.22 6.06
N THR A 140 -17.10 -7.22 5.78
CA THR A 140 -16.71 -8.34 4.92
C THR A 140 -16.56 -7.89 3.47
N LEU A 141 -17.46 -7.06 2.96
CA LEU A 141 -17.35 -6.52 1.59
C LEU A 141 -16.14 -5.61 1.41
N GLU A 142 -15.81 -4.76 2.39
CA GLU A 142 -14.58 -3.96 2.38
C GLU A 142 -13.33 -4.85 2.35
N PHE A 143 -13.34 -5.95 3.11
CA PHE A 143 -12.27 -6.94 3.11
C PHE A 143 -12.10 -7.60 1.75
N GLU A 144 -13.20 -8.09 1.16
CA GLU A 144 -13.21 -8.69 -0.17
C GLU A 144 -12.71 -7.71 -1.24
N LEU A 145 -13.16 -6.44 -1.19
CA LEU A 145 -12.72 -5.39 -2.12
C LEU A 145 -11.21 -5.17 -2.05
N ILE A 146 -10.62 -5.16 -0.85
CA ILE A 146 -9.17 -5.01 -0.66
C ILE A 146 -8.43 -6.22 -1.21
N GLU A 147 -8.93 -7.44 -0.98
CA GLU A 147 -8.34 -8.66 -1.54
C GLU A 147 -8.39 -8.67 -3.07
N LEU A 148 -9.55 -8.37 -3.66
CA LEU A 148 -9.72 -8.18 -5.11
C LEU A 148 -8.74 -7.13 -5.65
N GLY A 149 -8.58 -6.01 -4.96
CA GLY A 149 -7.61 -4.97 -5.34
C GLY A 149 -6.16 -5.48 -5.35
N ARG A 150 -5.80 -6.43 -4.47
CA ARG A 150 -4.47 -7.06 -4.47
C ARG A 150 -4.30 -8.03 -5.62
N THR A 151 -5.28 -8.90 -5.88
CA THR A 151 -5.25 -9.81 -7.03
C THR A 151 -5.12 -9.04 -8.33
N VAL A 152 -5.86 -7.93 -8.49
CA VAL A 152 -5.72 -7.06 -9.67
C VAL A 152 -4.30 -6.49 -9.80
N ARG A 153 -3.67 -6.02 -8.72
CA ARG A 153 -2.28 -5.53 -8.76
C ARG A 153 -1.29 -6.63 -9.12
N ALA A 154 -1.44 -7.82 -8.54
CA ALA A 154 -0.57 -8.97 -8.84
C ALA A 154 -0.72 -9.42 -10.31
N LEU A 155 -1.96 -9.48 -10.81
CA LEU A 155 -2.25 -9.82 -12.21
C LEU A 155 -1.67 -8.78 -13.17
N ARG A 156 -1.75 -7.48 -12.85
CA ARG A 156 -1.10 -6.43 -13.65
C ARG A 156 0.41 -6.58 -13.70
N ALA A 157 1.06 -6.83 -12.56
CA ALA A 157 2.50 -7.06 -12.53
C ALA A 157 2.92 -8.28 -13.36
N ASN A 158 2.12 -9.36 -13.32
CA ASN A 158 2.36 -10.55 -14.14
C ASN A 158 2.17 -10.25 -15.64
N LEU A 159 1.11 -9.51 -15.99
CA LEU A 159 0.86 -9.08 -17.37
C LEU A 159 2.02 -8.23 -17.91
N ASP A 160 2.52 -7.27 -17.12
CA ASP A 160 3.67 -6.44 -17.49
C ASP A 160 4.93 -7.29 -17.70
N CYS A 161 5.17 -8.28 -16.84
CA CYS A 161 6.28 -9.23 -16.98
C CYS A 161 6.17 -10.02 -18.29
N LYS A 162 4.98 -10.56 -18.58
CA LYS A 162 4.73 -11.34 -19.80
C LYS A 162 4.81 -10.50 -21.07
N ASN A 163 4.39 -9.25 -21.02
CA ASN A 163 4.55 -8.32 -22.14
C ASN A 163 6.03 -8.02 -22.44
N ARG A 164 6.88 -7.88 -21.40
CA ARG A 164 8.32 -7.71 -21.61
C ARG A 164 8.95 -8.94 -22.24
N GLU A 165 8.63 -10.14 -21.74
CA GLU A 165 9.10 -11.41 -22.29
C GLU A 165 8.69 -11.56 -23.77
N ASN A 166 7.44 -11.22 -24.11
CA ASN A 166 6.97 -11.26 -25.49
C ASN A 166 7.72 -10.27 -26.39
N ASN A 167 7.95 -9.04 -25.93
CA ASN A 167 8.70 -8.04 -26.70
C ASN A 167 10.17 -8.46 -26.93
N GLU A 168 10.77 -9.13 -25.94
CA GLU A 168 12.12 -9.70 -26.07
C GLU A 168 12.16 -10.82 -27.12
N LEU A 169 11.18 -11.74 -27.09
CA LEU A 169 11.04 -12.78 -28.10
C LEU A 169 10.79 -12.22 -29.51
N ILE A 170 9.96 -11.18 -29.64
CA ILE A 170 9.74 -10.47 -30.91
C ILE A 170 11.07 -9.90 -31.42
N SER A 171 11.86 -9.27 -30.55
CA SER A 171 13.16 -8.68 -30.91
C SER A 171 14.14 -9.76 -31.38
N GLN A 172 14.23 -10.88 -30.67
CA GLN A 172 15.04 -12.03 -31.08
C GLN A 172 14.59 -12.62 -32.42
N ASN A 173 13.28 -12.68 -32.67
CA ASN A 173 12.73 -13.18 -33.94
C ASN A 173 13.11 -12.26 -35.12
N ILE A 174 13.07 -10.93 -34.92
CA ILE A 174 13.53 -9.95 -35.91
C ILE A 174 15.01 -10.17 -36.22
N GLN A 175 15.86 -10.28 -35.20
CA GLN A 175 17.30 -10.52 -35.38
C GLN A 175 17.58 -11.84 -36.12
N LEU A 176 16.85 -12.91 -35.78
CA LEU A 176 16.97 -14.19 -36.49
C LEU A 176 16.56 -14.07 -37.96
N LYS A 177 15.49 -13.34 -38.27
CA LYS A 177 15.07 -13.09 -39.66
C LYS A 177 16.12 -12.30 -40.44
N GLU A 178 16.68 -11.25 -39.84
CA GLU A 178 17.78 -10.47 -40.43
C GLU A 178 19.01 -11.35 -40.70
N LEU A 179 19.39 -12.19 -39.74
CA LEU A 179 20.49 -13.14 -39.89
C LEU A 179 20.23 -14.12 -41.04
N ILE A 180 19.04 -14.72 -41.11
CA ILE A 180 18.65 -15.64 -42.19
C ILE A 180 18.76 -14.94 -43.56
N VAL A 181 18.31 -13.70 -43.67
CA VAL A 181 18.44 -12.91 -44.91
C VAL A 181 19.91 -12.67 -45.24
N SER A 182 20.75 -12.33 -44.25
CA SER A 182 22.18 -12.08 -44.45
C SER A 182 22.98 -13.32 -44.86
N LEU A 183 22.57 -14.51 -44.40
CA LEU A 183 23.19 -15.79 -44.70
C LEU A 183 22.70 -16.40 -46.01
N ARG A 184 21.68 -15.80 -46.65
CA ARG A 184 21.15 -16.29 -47.91
C ARG A 184 22.24 -16.11 -48.97
N PRO A 185 22.67 -17.17 -49.67
CA PRO A 185 23.65 -17.04 -50.73
C PRO A 185 23.08 -16.07 -51.78
N ILE A 186 23.87 -15.06 -52.15
CA ILE A 186 23.56 -14.21 -53.31
C ILE A 186 23.38 -15.16 -54.48
N SER A 187 22.14 -15.35 -54.91
CA SER A 187 21.83 -16.20 -56.03
C SER A 187 22.63 -15.66 -57.22
N THR A 188 23.27 -16.55 -57.97
CA THR A 188 24.13 -16.21 -59.12
C THR A 188 23.42 -15.34 -60.17
N SER A 189 22.08 -15.24 -60.13
CA SER A 189 21.25 -14.30 -60.90
C SER A 189 21.61 -12.82 -60.67
N ASP A 190 21.93 -12.41 -59.44
CA ASP A 190 22.20 -10.99 -59.15
C ASP A 190 23.61 -10.56 -59.57
N LYS A 191 24.55 -11.51 -59.66
CA LYS A 191 25.88 -11.26 -60.24
C LYS A 191 25.83 -11.10 -61.76
N VAL A 192 24.88 -11.76 -62.44
CA VAL A 192 24.70 -11.63 -63.89
C VAL A 192 24.13 -10.25 -64.25
N ASN A 193 23.20 -9.70 -63.47
CA ASN A 193 22.70 -8.34 -63.70
C ASN A 193 23.77 -7.26 -63.45
N ALA A 194 24.61 -7.40 -62.42
CA ALA A 194 25.72 -6.46 -62.18
C ALA A 194 26.85 -6.54 -63.22
N ALA A 195 27.02 -7.70 -63.87
CA ALA A 195 27.99 -7.88 -64.96
C ALA A 195 27.45 -7.35 -66.31
N ASN A 196 26.16 -7.55 -66.60
CA ASN A 196 25.54 -7.04 -67.85
C ASN A 196 25.42 -5.52 -67.87
N ILE A 197 25.20 -4.85 -66.74
CA ILE A 197 25.12 -3.37 -66.69
C ILE A 197 26.48 -2.69 -67.00
N ARG A 198 27.60 -3.43 -66.89
CA ARG A 198 28.95 -2.91 -67.19
C ARG A 198 29.42 -3.15 -68.62
N LEU A 199 28.75 -4.00 -69.39
CA LEU A 199 29.16 -4.34 -70.76
C LEU A 199 28.46 -3.51 -71.85
N ASP A 200 27.44 -2.72 -71.49
CA ASP A 200 26.70 -1.86 -72.43
C ASP A 200 27.22 -0.40 -72.47
N ASN A 201 28.41 -0.12 -71.89
CA ASN A 201 28.99 1.24 -71.81
C ASN A 201 30.40 1.37 -72.45
N ASP A 202 30.85 0.38 -73.22
CA ASP A 202 32.07 0.49 -74.06
C ASP A 202 31.73 0.47 -75.56
#